data_AF-A0A4Y3TQZ2-F1
#
_entry.id   AF-A0A4Y3TQZ2-F1
#
_cell.length_a   1.000
_cell.length_b   1.000
_cell.length_c   1.000
_cell.angle_alpha   90.00
_cell.angle_beta   90.00
_cell.angle_gamma   90.00
#
_symmetry.space_group_name_H-M   'P 1'
#
loop_
_entity.id
_entity.type
_entity.pdbx_description
1 polymer ?
#
loop_
_entity_poly.entity_id
_entity_poly.type
_entity_poly.pdbx_seq_one_letter_code
_entity_poly.pdbx_strand_id
1 'polypeptide(L)'
;MFIIQSIKDFFPVESLIGSVWEWRYANGPICSTDFRFSETGIIEGFYSENERTWSLTDDGLKIFRGDGTLMWNFQILEKKNGKVFFRDFAKPDEFKDQCFYLTQIGKLQKESETSEKEEGVRLVVWDLDDTFWEGTLSEGEIKPRLDTLHMVRELNNRGIVSAICSKNTYKDTREFLERMGVWNDFVFARISWNPKGPQVKDIVEKIQLRPESVLFIDDNLMNINEVKVAVPGIRVAEPDIIKNWQSNPIFAGKPDLKHKRLKSYRILEAKQNDKEEVGGDNEQFLRACLESHG
;
A
#
# COMPACT_ATOMS: atom_id res chain seq x y z
N MET A 1 33.42 0.95 38.40
CA MET A 1 33.69 -0.20 37.50
C MET A 1 32.32 -0.74 37.11
N PHE A 2 31.74 -0.24 36.02
CA PHE A 2 30.43 -0.72 35.57
C PHE A 2 30.65 -2.08 34.92
N ILE A 3 30.15 -3.13 35.57
CA ILE A 3 30.16 -4.47 35.02
C ILE A 3 29.21 -4.42 33.83
N ILE A 4 29.77 -4.50 32.62
CA ILE A 4 29.01 -4.62 31.38
C ILE A 4 28.33 -5.98 31.45
N GLN A 5 27.02 -5.98 31.66
CA GLN A 5 26.18 -7.18 31.60
C GLN A 5 25.81 -7.42 30.13
N SER A 6 25.74 -8.68 29.72
CA SER A 6 25.44 -9.05 28.35
C SER A 6 23.97 -8.78 28.04
N ILE A 7 23.59 -8.43 26.81
CA ILE A 7 22.21 -8.29 26.33
C ILE A 7 21.35 -9.51 26.71
N LYS A 8 22.00 -10.68 26.78
CA LYS A 8 21.45 -11.98 27.20
C LYS A 8 20.97 -12.02 28.66
N ASP A 9 21.49 -11.13 29.51
CA ASP A 9 21.07 -10.93 30.89
C ASP A 9 19.82 -10.03 30.99
N PHE A 10 19.57 -9.19 29.98
CA PHE A 10 18.42 -8.27 29.94
C PHE A 10 17.17 -8.93 29.35
N PHE A 11 17.38 -9.70 28.28
CA PHE A 11 16.38 -10.51 27.61
C PHE A 11 17.02 -11.85 27.20
N PRO A 12 16.41 -13.01 27.52
CA PRO A 12 16.81 -14.25 26.87
C PRO A 12 16.82 -14.04 25.35
N VAL A 13 17.83 -14.54 24.63
CA VAL A 13 17.87 -14.44 23.15
C VAL A 13 16.57 -14.97 22.53
N GLU A 14 16.01 -16.01 23.15
CA GLU A 14 14.71 -16.62 22.83
C GLU A 14 13.50 -15.69 23.00
N SER A 15 13.64 -14.61 23.78
CA SER A 15 12.60 -13.58 23.94
C SER A 15 12.74 -12.43 22.96
N LEU A 16 13.94 -12.18 22.41
CA LEU A 16 14.18 -11.21 21.34
C LEU A 16 13.61 -11.72 20.01
N ILE A 17 13.96 -12.95 19.68
CA ILE A 17 13.53 -13.64 18.46
C ILE A 17 12.08 -14.06 18.61
N GLY A 18 11.29 -13.96 17.54
CA GLY A 18 9.95 -14.54 17.58
C GLY A 18 8.98 -13.75 18.47
N SER A 19 9.21 -12.46 18.68
CA SER A 19 8.41 -11.59 19.55
C SER A 19 8.03 -10.29 18.86
N VAL A 20 6.89 -9.72 19.25
CA VAL A 20 6.47 -8.37 18.84
C VAL A 20 6.80 -7.40 19.97
N TRP A 21 7.37 -6.26 19.62
CA TRP A 21 7.92 -5.29 20.55
C TRP A 21 7.21 -3.94 20.42
N GLU A 22 6.97 -3.27 21.54
CA GLU A 22 6.47 -1.90 21.62
C GLU A 22 7.59 -0.98 22.11
N TRP A 23 7.89 0.06 21.34
CA TRP A 23 8.71 1.20 21.74
C TRP A 23 7.81 2.41 22.05
N ARG A 24 7.96 2.99 23.24
CA ARG A 24 7.05 4.02 23.73
C ARG A 24 7.74 5.04 24.65
N TYR A 25 7.22 6.27 24.66
CA TYR A 25 7.44 7.20 25.76
C TYR A 25 6.87 6.66 27.08
N ALA A 26 7.63 6.74 28.17
CA ALA A 26 7.20 6.23 29.48
C ALA A 26 5.86 6.83 29.95
N ASN A 27 5.60 8.10 29.61
CA ASN A 27 4.37 8.83 29.92
C ASN A 27 3.66 9.38 28.67
N GLY A 28 3.76 8.71 27.51
CA GLY A 28 3.30 9.29 26.24
C GLY A 28 2.78 8.30 25.19
N PRO A 29 2.73 8.70 23.91
CA PRO A 29 2.22 7.87 22.82
C PRO A 29 3.19 6.72 22.45
N ILE A 30 2.67 5.74 21.72
CA ILE A 30 3.46 4.67 21.09
C ILE A 30 4.29 5.28 19.96
N CYS A 31 5.59 4.98 19.98
CA CYS A 31 6.51 5.43 18.95
C CYS A 31 6.56 4.43 17.79
N SER A 32 6.63 3.13 18.08
CA SER A 32 6.60 2.08 17.07
C SER A 32 6.25 0.72 17.66
N THR A 33 5.55 -0.09 16.88
CA THR A 33 5.34 -1.54 17.11
C THR A 33 5.82 -2.40 15.94
N ASP A 34 6.35 -1.76 14.90
CA ASP A 34 6.54 -2.37 13.58
C ASP A 34 7.96 -2.93 13.38
N PHE A 35 8.55 -3.46 14.45
CA PHE A 35 9.91 -3.98 14.40
C PHE A 35 10.07 -5.31 15.14
N ARG A 36 11.11 -6.04 14.71
CA ARG A 36 11.45 -7.37 15.22
C ARG A 36 12.96 -7.43 15.37
N PHE A 37 13.44 -7.95 16.48
CA PHE A 37 14.88 -8.16 16.66
C PHE A 37 15.31 -9.51 16.08
N SER A 38 16.43 -9.50 15.38
CA SER A 38 17.21 -10.68 15.02
C SER A 38 17.85 -11.30 16.27
N GLU A 39 18.48 -12.46 16.11
CA GLU A 39 19.27 -13.09 17.17
C GLU A 39 20.42 -12.21 17.68
N THR A 40 20.86 -11.26 16.86
CA THR A 40 21.96 -10.32 17.19
C THR A 40 21.47 -9.01 17.79
N GLY A 41 20.16 -8.85 18.02
CA GLY A 41 19.60 -7.61 18.58
C GLY A 41 19.48 -6.48 17.56
N ILE A 42 19.55 -6.78 16.26
CA ILE A 42 19.35 -5.82 15.17
C ILE A 42 17.91 -5.92 14.68
N ILE A 43 17.26 -4.79 14.40
CA ILE A 43 15.93 -4.81 13.81
C ILE A 43 15.96 -5.36 12.38
N GLU A 44 15.04 -6.27 12.09
CA GLU A 44 14.73 -6.77 10.76
C GLU A 44 13.31 -6.36 10.34
N GLY A 45 13.10 -6.10 9.05
CA GLY A 45 11.76 -5.87 8.47
C GLY A 45 11.14 -4.49 8.71
N PHE A 46 11.82 -3.59 9.42
CA PHE A 46 11.41 -2.20 9.57
C PHE A 46 12.02 -1.32 8.46
N TYR A 47 11.19 -0.51 7.79
CA TYR A 47 11.64 0.40 6.74
C TYR A 47 11.06 1.80 6.97
N SER A 48 11.92 2.75 7.33
CA SER A 48 11.62 4.17 7.21
C SER A 48 12.78 4.87 6.49
N GLU A 49 12.51 5.96 5.77
CA GLU A 49 13.54 6.72 5.05
C GLU A 49 14.56 7.37 6.00
N ASN A 50 14.15 7.64 7.26
CA ASN A 50 14.97 8.33 8.25
C ASN A 50 15.68 7.38 9.23
N GLU A 51 15.03 6.29 9.66
CA GLU A 51 15.53 5.32 10.63
C GLU A 51 15.48 3.92 10.01
N ARG A 52 16.64 3.33 9.75
CA ARG A 52 16.73 2.08 9.00
C ARG A 52 17.16 0.89 9.84
N THR A 53 17.97 1.13 10.87
CA THR A 53 18.52 0.05 11.69
C THR A 53 18.47 0.46 13.15
N TRP A 54 17.84 -0.34 14.01
CA TRP A 54 18.05 -0.19 15.44
C TRP A 54 18.86 -1.38 15.95
N SER A 55 19.76 -1.10 16.88
CA SER A 55 20.64 -2.07 17.49
C SER A 55 20.46 -1.96 18.99
N LEU A 56 19.89 -3.00 19.60
CA LEU A 56 19.90 -3.16 21.04
C LEU A 56 21.19 -3.91 21.41
N THR A 57 22.01 -3.29 22.26
CA THR A 57 23.29 -3.82 22.73
C THR A 57 23.44 -3.60 24.24
N ASP A 58 24.51 -4.11 24.84
CA ASP A 58 24.80 -4.02 26.28
C ASP A 58 24.88 -2.55 26.77
N ASP A 59 25.26 -1.63 25.89
CA ASP A 59 25.39 -0.20 26.16
C ASP A 59 24.10 0.60 25.88
N GLY A 60 23.06 -0.05 25.36
CA GLY A 60 21.72 0.50 25.21
C GLY A 60 21.10 0.32 23.84
N LEU A 61 20.14 1.18 23.49
CA LEU A 61 19.45 1.16 22.21
C LEU A 61 20.02 2.25 21.30
N LYS A 62 20.53 1.86 20.14
CA LYS A 62 21.01 2.79 19.11
C LYS A 62 20.12 2.72 17.89
N ILE A 63 19.82 3.88 17.31
CA ILE A 63 19.06 4.00 16.07
C ILE A 63 19.96 4.66 15.03
N PHE A 64 20.03 4.06 13.85
CA PHE A 64 20.85 4.49 12.73
C PHE A 64 19.99 4.83 11.51
N ARG A 65 20.45 5.83 10.75
CA ARG A 65 19.96 6.15 9.42
C ARG A 65 20.38 5.07 8.41
N GLY A 66 19.73 5.05 7.25
CA GLY A 66 20.03 4.11 6.17
C GLY A 66 21.42 4.18 5.54
N ASP A 67 22.20 5.22 5.83
CA ASP A 67 23.61 5.37 5.46
C ASP A 67 24.58 4.89 6.57
N GLY A 68 24.06 4.39 7.70
CA GLY A 68 24.85 3.95 8.85
C GLY A 68 25.13 5.04 9.90
N THR A 69 24.63 6.27 9.70
CA THR A 69 24.82 7.37 10.65
C THR A 69 24.03 7.12 11.94
N LEU A 70 24.70 7.22 13.11
CA LEU A 70 24.03 7.15 14.42
C LEU A 70 23.12 8.36 14.62
N MET A 71 21.82 8.12 14.80
CA MET A 71 20.80 9.15 15.03
C MET A 71 20.42 9.30 16.50
N TRP A 72 20.22 8.17 17.19
CA TRP A 72 19.83 8.16 18.59
C TRP A 72 20.67 7.16 19.36
N ASN A 73 21.00 7.52 20.61
CA ASN A 73 21.78 6.69 21.51
C ASN A 73 21.16 6.74 22.91
N PHE A 74 20.37 5.73 23.23
CA PHE A 74 19.67 5.64 24.49
C PHE A 74 20.39 4.69 25.44
N GLN A 75 20.66 5.14 26.67
CA GLN A 75 21.24 4.30 27.71
C GLN A 75 20.14 3.60 28.52
N ILE A 76 20.41 2.38 28.97
CA ILE A 76 19.50 1.62 29.83
C ILE A 76 19.52 2.25 31.23
N LEU A 77 18.33 2.52 31.78
CA LEU A 77 18.13 3.00 33.15
C LEU A 77 17.86 1.85 34.12
N GLU A 78 16.77 1.12 33.91
CA GLU A 78 16.33 0.05 34.79
C GLU A 78 15.36 -0.92 34.07
N LYS A 79 15.11 -2.07 34.72
CA LYS A 79 14.11 -3.05 34.29
C LYS A 79 13.07 -3.22 35.37
N LYS A 80 11.80 -3.03 35.02
CA LYS A 80 10.68 -3.22 35.94
C LYS A 80 9.44 -3.68 35.19
N ASN A 81 8.75 -4.67 35.74
CA ASN A 81 7.46 -5.17 35.22
C ASN A 81 7.49 -5.58 33.73
N GLY A 82 8.54 -6.27 33.27
CA GLY A 82 8.64 -6.71 31.87
C GLY A 82 8.96 -5.59 30.87
N LYS A 83 9.40 -4.42 31.35
CA LYS A 83 9.82 -3.28 30.55
C LYS A 83 11.29 -2.97 30.81
N VAL A 84 12.01 -2.54 29.77
CA VAL A 84 13.35 -1.95 29.89
C VAL A 84 13.22 -0.47 29.63
N PHE A 85 13.64 0.34 30.59
CA PHE A 85 13.56 1.79 30.52
C PHE A 85 14.86 2.37 30.00
N PHE A 86 14.76 3.40 29.17
CA PHE A 86 15.90 4.05 28.53
C PHE A 86 15.85 5.56 28.72
N ARG A 87 17.03 6.19 28.74
CA ARG A 87 17.21 7.64 28.75
C ARG A 87 18.01 8.08 27.53
N ASP A 88 17.54 9.13 26.87
CA ASP A 88 18.31 9.81 25.83
C ASP A 88 19.37 10.73 26.46
N PHE A 89 20.57 10.71 25.89
CA PHE A 89 21.67 11.62 26.25
C PHE A 89 22.15 12.46 25.05
N ALA A 90 21.54 12.33 23.87
CA ALA A 90 22.16 12.70 22.61
C ALA A 90 21.78 14.08 22.00
N LYS A 91 20.88 14.90 22.57
CA LYS A 91 20.48 16.21 21.96
C LYS A 91 20.13 17.32 22.99
N PRO A 92 20.14 18.62 22.60
CA PRO A 92 20.26 19.77 23.52
C PRO A 92 19.10 19.87 24.52
N ASP A 93 19.28 20.70 25.57
CA ASP A 93 18.53 20.76 26.84
C ASP A 93 16.99 20.61 26.79
N GLU A 94 16.34 20.78 25.65
CA GLU A 94 14.89 20.55 25.44
C GLU A 94 14.44 19.08 25.54
N PHE A 95 15.34 18.11 25.35
CA PHE A 95 15.01 16.67 25.43
C PHE A 95 15.51 15.99 26.72
N LYS A 96 16.07 16.76 27.66
CA LYS A 96 16.46 16.26 28.97
C LYS A 96 15.25 15.61 29.64
N ASP A 97 15.49 14.44 30.25
CA ASP A 97 14.54 13.70 31.09
C ASP A 97 13.42 12.94 30.37
N GLN A 98 13.43 12.84 29.03
CA GLN A 98 12.55 11.91 28.33
C GLN A 98 12.98 10.46 28.60
N CYS A 99 12.08 9.71 29.22
CA CYS A 99 12.23 8.28 29.45
C CYS A 99 11.40 7.51 28.44
N PHE A 100 11.97 6.44 27.91
CA PHE A 100 11.32 5.52 27.01
C PHE A 100 11.27 4.14 27.66
N TYR A 101 10.38 3.28 27.18
CA TYR A 101 10.52 1.86 27.48
C TYR A 101 10.32 1.00 26.24
N LEU A 102 10.97 -0.16 26.28
CA LEU A 102 10.80 -1.27 25.37
C LEU A 102 10.11 -2.41 26.12
N THR A 103 9.04 -2.97 25.56
CA THR A 103 8.35 -4.12 26.14
C THR A 103 7.90 -5.12 25.08
N GLN A 104 7.91 -6.41 25.44
CA GLN A 104 7.35 -7.44 24.61
C GLN A 104 5.81 -7.41 24.73
N ILE A 105 5.13 -7.25 23.60
CA ILE A 105 3.66 -7.22 23.54
C ILE A 105 3.04 -8.51 23.00
N GLY A 106 3.86 -9.45 22.53
CA GLY A 106 3.39 -10.75 22.10
C GLY A 106 4.51 -11.69 21.65
N LYS A 107 4.14 -12.96 21.40
CA LYS A 107 4.98 -13.92 20.67
C LYS A 107 4.48 -13.99 19.23
N LEU A 108 5.41 -14.07 18.29
CA LEU A 108 5.15 -14.52 16.93
C LEU A 108 4.61 -15.93 17.02
N GLN A 109 3.31 -16.08 16.79
CA GLN A 109 2.70 -17.38 16.64
C GLN A 109 3.32 -18.02 15.39
N LYS A 110 3.86 -19.24 15.52
CA LYS A 110 4.07 -20.12 14.36
C LYS A 110 2.71 -20.25 13.71
N GLU A 111 2.58 -19.76 12.47
CA GLU A 111 1.36 -19.87 11.69
C GLU A 111 0.88 -21.32 11.73
N SER A 112 -0.17 -21.58 12.51
CA SER A 112 -1.02 -22.74 12.27
C SER A 112 -1.69 -22.44 10.95
N GLU A 113 -1.38 -23.25 9.94
CA GLU A 113 -2.00 -23.27 8.63
C GLU A 113 -3.52 -23.47 8.77
N THR A 114 -4.25 -22.38 9.00
CA THR A 114 -5.66 -22.12 8.65
C THR A 114 -6.07 -20.74 9.18
N SER A 115 -5.29 -19.70 8.91
CA SER A 115 -5.87 -18.37 8.74
C SER A 115 -5.67 -18.03 7.28
N GLU A 116 -6.76 -17.84 6.54
CA GLU A 116 -6.67 -17.25 5.20
C GLU A 116 -5.82 -15.99 5.32
N LYS A 117 -4.63 -16.05 4.73
CA LYS A 117 -3.75 -14.90 4.57
C LYS A 117 -4.61 -13.85 3.89
N GLU A 118 -5.02 -12.79 4.60
CA GLU A 118 -5.83 -11.74 3.97
C GLU A 118 -5.06 -11.25 2.75
N GLU A 119 -5.51 -11.67 1.58
CA GLU A 119 -4.77 -11.45 0.35
C GLU A 119 -4.91 -9.97 0.02
N GLY A 120 -3.81 -9.23 0.15
CA GLY A 120 -3.79 -7.79 -0.11
C GLY A 120 -4.22 -7.44 -1.53
N VAL A 121 -4.52 -6.16 -1.73
CA VAL A 121 -4.95 -5.62 -3.01
C VAL A 121 -3.83 -5.75 -4.05
N ARG A 122 -4.22 -6.09 -5.28
CA ARG A 122 -3.36 -6.28 -6.45
C ARG A 122 -3.71 -5.32 -7.59
N LEU A 123 -4.95 -4.83 -7.60
CA LEU A 123 -5.46 -3.82 -8.53
C LEU A 123 -6.34 -2.84 -7.75
N VAL A 124 -6.12 -1.55 -7.95
CA VAL A 124 -7.06 -0.50 -7.54
C VAL A 124 -7.75 0.05 -8.80
N VAL A 125 -9.07 0.01 -8.83
CA VAL A 125 -9.89 0.61 -9.88
C VAL A 125 -10.43 1.93 -9.35
N TRP A 126 -10.10 3.01 -10.04
CA TRP A 126 -10.38 4.37 -9.61
C TRP A 126 -11.56 4.97 -10.38
N ASP A 127 -12.51 5.56 -9.66
CA ASP A 127 -13.22 6.71 -10.18
C ASP A 127 -12.32 7.96 -10.22
N LEU A 128 -12.73 8.96 -10.99
CA LEU A 128 -11.99 10.18 -11.21
C LEU A 128 -12.62 11.40 -10.53
N ASP A 129 -13.83 11.80 -10.96
CA ASP A 129 -14.54 12.95 -10.38
C ASP A 129 -14.82 12.73 -8.90
N ASP A 130 -14.58 13.77 -8.09
CA ASP A 130 -14.66 13.78 -6.61
C ASP A 130 -13.94 12.63 -5.86
N THR A 131 -13.13 11.84 -6.57
CA THR A 131 -12.38 10.70 -6.04
C THR A 131 -10.87 10.89 -6.27
N PHE A 132 -10.44 10.87 -7.53
CA PHE A 132 -9.03 11.03 -7.91
C PHE A 132 -8.61 12.51 -7.97
N TRP A 133 -9.54 13.38 -8.33
CA TRP A 133 -9.44 14.84 -8.22
C TRP A 133 -10.71 15.39 -7.55
N GLU A 134 -10.71 16.66 -7.16
CA GLU A 134 -11.92 17.33 -6.67
C GLU A 134 -12.67 17.98 -7.84
N GLY A 135 -14.00 17.91 -7.84
CA GLY A 135 -14.87 18.47 -8.87
C GLY A 135 -15.18 17.51 -10.00
N THR A 136 -16.05 17.95 -10.90
CA THR A 136 -16.54 17.19 -12.06
C THR A 136 -15.98 17.74 -13.36
N LEU A 137 -15.28 16.92 -14.14
CA LEU A 137 -14.59 17.34 -15.37
C LEU A 137 -15.55 17.99 -16.39
N SER A 138 -16.77 17.45 -16.56
CA SER A 138 -17.77 18.02 -17.47
C SER A 138 -18.33 19.37 -17.03
N GLU A 139 -18.19 19.73 -15.74
CA GLU A 139 -18.63 21.00 -15.17
C GLU A 139 -17.52 22.08 -15.20
N GLY A 140 -16.28 21.67 -15.51
CA GLY A 140 -15.17 22.56 -15.87
C GLY A 140 -14.23 22.98 -14.73
N GLU A 141 -14.70 23.01 -13.48
CA GLU A 141 -13.84 23.27 -12.32
C GLU A 141 -13.38 21.96 -11.69
N ILE A 142 -12.11 21.59 -11.92
CA ILE A 142 -11.46 20.46 -11.24
C ILE A 142 -10.13 20.84 -10.60
N LYS A 143 -9.82 20.22 -9.46
CA LYS A 143 -8.56 20.41 -8.75
C LYS A 143 -7.81 19.08 -8.63
N PRO A 144 -6.64 18.96 -9.27
CA PRO A 144 -5.77 17.80 -9.10
C PRO A 144 -5.40 17.59 -7.63
N ARG A 145 -5.37 16.34 -7.21
CA ARG A 145 -4.94 15.93 -5.89
C ARG A 145 -3.54 15.29 -5.94
N LEU A 146 -2.60 15.80 -5.13
CA LEU A 146 -1.22 15.29 -5.13
C LEU A 146 -1.08 13.94 -4.40
N ASP A 147 -1.94 13.68 -3.41
CA ASP A 147 -1.96 12.44 -2.65
C ASP A 147 -2.37 11.24 -3.51
N THR A 148 -3.35 11.40 -4.40
CA THR A 148 -3.79 10.35 -5.35
C THR A 148 -2.73 10.04 -6.39
N LEU A 149 -2.08 11.08 -6.96
CA LEU A 149 -0.94 10.92 -7.88
C LEU A 149 0.22 10.17 -7.22
N HIS A 150 0.56 10.53 -5.97
CA HIS A 150 1.60 9.86 -5.20
C HIS A 150 1.23 8.40 -4.91
N MET A 151 -0.02 8.15 -4.50
CA MET A 151 -0.51 6.81 -4.21
C MET A 151 -0.39 5.90 -5.43
N VAL A 152 -0.87 6.29 -6.61
CA VAL A 152 -0.79 5.45 -7.82
C VAL A 152 0.66 5.04 -8.15
N ARG A 153 1.60 5.99 -8.09
CA ARG A 153 3.01 5.72 -8.39
C ARG A 153 3.65 4.80 -7.37
N GLU A 154 3.34 4.99 -6.08
CA GLU A 154 3.90 4.15 -5.03
C GLU A 154 3.24 2.76 -4.99
N LEU A 155 1.96 2.65 -5.33
CA LEU A 155 1.32 1.35 -5.58
C LEU A 155 2.03 0.59 -6.72
N ASN A 156 2.39 1.27 -7.81
CA ASN A 156 3.17 0.67 -8.90
C ASN A 156 4.55 0.19 -8.41
N ASN A 157 5.22 0.95 -7.53
CA ASN A 157 6.47 0.52 -6.88
C ASN A 157 6.28 -0.69 -5.95
N ARG A 158 5.05 -0.96 -5.50
CA ARG A 158 4.65 -2.12 -4.68
C ARG A 158 4.00 -3.24 -5.49
N GLY A 159 4.08 -3.17 -6.83
CA GLY A 159 3.49 -4.18 -7.70
C GLY A 159 1.98 -4.29 -7.55
N ILE A 160 1.31 -3.20 -7.16
CA ILE A 160 -0.14 -3.03 -7.16
C ILE A 160 -0.45 -2.08 -8.31
N VAL A 161 -1.20 -2.54 -9.30
CA VAL A 161 -1.49 -1.72 -10.48
C VAL A 161 -2.77 -0.91 -10.28
N SER A 162 -2.94 0.15 -11.07
CA SER A 162 -4.14 0.98 -11.05
C SER A 162 -4.87 0.96 -12.39
N ALA A 163 -6.19 0.91 -12.37
CA ALA A 163 -7.08 1.04 -13.52
C ALA A 163 -8.12 2.13 -13.33
N ILE A 164 -8.81 2.52 -14.42
CA ILE A 164 -9.79 3.62 -14.40
C ILE A 164 -11.16 3.07 -14.77
N CYS A 165 -12.18 3.41 -13.97
CA CYS A 165 -13.58 3.25 -14.32
C CYS A 165 -14.36 4.52 -13.96
N SER A 166 -14.60 5.38 -14.95
CA SER A 166 -15.22 6.70 -14.73
C SER A 166 -16.25 7.05 -15.80
N LYS A 167 -17.28 7.79 -15.39
CA LYS A 167 -18.36 8.28 -16.26
C LYS A 167 -17.98 9.63 -16.84
N ASN A 168 -17.24 9.61 -17.94
CA ASN A 168 -16.68 10.80 -18.57
C ASN A 168 -16.52 10.65 -20.09
N THR A 169 -16.15 11.74 -20.77
CA THR A 169 -15.70 11.71 -22.17
C THR A 169 -14.25 11.25 -22.24
N TYR A 170 -13.99 10.14 -22.95
CA TYR A 170 -12.66 9.51 -23.03
C TYR A 170 -11.57 10.49 -23.48
N LYS A 171 -11.82 11.27 -24.54
CA LYS A 171 -10.83 12.20 -25.11
C LYS A 171 -10.38 13.23 -24.08
N ASP A 172 -11.33 13.95 -23.49
CA ASP A 172 -11.06 15.04 -22.55
C ASP A 172 -10.35 14.51 -21.29
N THR A 173 -10.82 13.37 -20.79
CA THR A 173 -10.24 12.69 -19.62
C THR A 173 -8.80 12.26 -19.86
N ARG A 174 -8.55 11.65 -21.02
CA ARG A 174 -7.21 11.20 -21.41
C ARG A 174 -6.26 12.38 -21.55
N GLU A 175 -6.66 13.43 -22.27
CA GLU A 175 -5.85 14.64 -22.43
C GLU A 175 -5.52 15.27 -21.07
N PHE A 176 -6.46 15.27 -20.13
CA PHE A 176 -6.23 15.77 -18.78
C PHE A 176 -5.23 14.91 -17.97
N LEU A 177 -5.39 13.58 -17.97
CA LEU A 177 -4.47 12.64 -17.31
C LEU A 177 -3.06 12.65 -17.93
N GLU A 178 -2.96 12.88 -19.25
CA GLU A 178 -1.69 13.07 -19.95
C GLU A 178 -1.01 14.37 -19.53
N ARG A 179 -1.76 15.48 -19.42
CA ARG A 179 -1.24 16.76 -18.90
C ARG A 179 -0.77 16.68 -17.45
N MET A 180 -1.43 15.87 -16.61
CA MET A 180 -0.99 15.58 -15.24
C MET A 180 0.21 14.61 -15.19
N GLY A 181 0.58 13.98 -16.31
CA GLY A 181 1.69 13.05 -16.39
C GLY A 181 1.45 11.73 -15.64
N VAL A 182 0.19 11.29 -15.53
CA VAL A 182 -0.20 10.05 -14.81
C VAL A 182 -0.89 9.03 -15.69
N TRP A 183 -1.31 9.39 -16.92
CA TRP A 183 -1.91 8.43 -17.87
C TRP A 183 -1.11 7.13 -18.01
N ASN A 184 0.22 7.24 -18.00
CA ASN A 184 1.10 6.09 -18.16
C ASN A 184 1.27 5.20 -16.93
N ASP A 185 0.77 5.65 -15.78
CA ASP A 185 0.79 4.92 -14.52
C ASP A 185 -0.44 3.98 -14.37
N PHE A 186 -1.40 4.07 -15.30
CA PHE A 186 -2.60 3.22 -15.34
C PHE A 186 -2.52 2.12 -16.41
N VAL A 187 -3.33 1.08 -16.17
CA VAL A 187 -3.71 0.02 -17.11
C VAL A 187 -5.23 0.00 -17.22
N PHE A 188 -5.79 -0.46 -18.34
CA PHE A 188 -7.24 -0.64 -18.47
C PHE A 188 -8.04 0.63 -18.14
N ALA A 189 -8.23 1.50 -19.13
CA ALA A 189 -9.06 2.69 -18.98
C ALA A 189 -10.48 2.47 -19.54
N ARG A 190 -11.47 2.33 -18.64
CA ARG A 190 -12.89 2.32 -18.97
C ARG A 190 -13.50 3.68 -18.65
N ILE A 191 -13.49 4.56 -19.66
CA ILE A 191 -14.01 5.93 -19.55
C ILE A 191 -15.17 6.06 -20.54
N SER A 192 -16.40 6.00 -20.03
CA SER A 192 -17.61 6.14 -20.83
C SER A 192 -18.82 6.42 -19.92
N TRP A 193 -19.90 6.94 -20.50
CA TRP A 193 -21.17 7.16 -19.78
C TRP A 193 -21.95 5.88 -19.46
N ASN A 194 -21.38 4.71 -19.72
CA ASN A 194 -22.01 3.43 -19.42
C ASN A 194 -22.03 3.15 -17.89
N PRO A 195 -22.88 2.21 -17.44
CA PRO A 195 -22.89 1.76 -16.04
C PRO A 195 -21.52 1.20 -15.60
N LYS A 196 -21.14 1.39 -14.33
CA LYS A 196 -19.79 1.03 -13.85
C LYS A 196 -19.64 -0.46 -13.55
N GLY A 197 -20.71 -1.13 -13.11
CA GLY A 197 -20.70 -2.55 -12.77
C GLY A 197 -20.17 -3.43 -13.90
N PRO A 198 -20.76 -3.38 -15.12
CA PRO A 198 -20.28 -4.13 -16.27
C PRO A 198 -18.84 -3.74 -16.68
N GLN A 199 -18.47 -2.47 -16.58
CA GLN A 199 -17.13 -1.99 -16.94
C GLN A 199 -16.07 -2.52 -15.96
N VAL A 200 -16.32 -2.49 -14.65
CA VAL A 200 -15.42 -3.07 -13.64
C VAL A 200 -15.35 -4.59 -13.79
N LYS A 201 -16.48 -5.26 -14.06
CA LYS A 201 -16.49 -6.69 -14.35
C LYS A 201 -15.59 -7.05 -15.52
N ASP A 202 -15.69 -6.31 -16.62
CA ASP A 202 -14.82 -6.50 -17.80
C ASP A 202 -13.33 -6.31 -17.45
N ILE A 203 -12.98 -5.28 -16.66
CA ILE A 203 -11.60 -5.09 -16.18
C ILE A 203 -11.12 -6.30 -15.38
N VAL A 204 -11.93 -6.80 -14.45
CA VAL A 204 -11.57 -7.93 -13.56
C VAL A 204 -11.39 -9.23 -14.37
N GLU A 205 -12.26 -9.49 -15.34
CA GLU A 205 -12.16 -10.65 -16.24
C GLU A 205 -10.91 -10.57 -17.12
N LYS A 206 -10.61 -9.38 -17.68
CA LYS A 206 -9.46 -9.15 -18.56
C LYS A 206 -8.13 -9.22 -17.84
N ILE A 207 -8.05 -8.70 -16.61
CA ILE A 207 -6.83 -8.71 -15.82
C ILE A 207 -6.56 -10.07 -15.15
N GLN A 208 -7.57 -10.95 -15.12
CA GLN A 208 -7.49 -12.30 -14.55
C GLN A 208 -7.05 -12.33 -13.08
N LEU A 209 -7.54 -11.38 -12.29
CA LEU A 209 -7.35 -11.35 -10.84
C LEU A 209 -8.59 -11.84 -10.11
N ARG A 210 -8.39 -12.36 -8.90
CA ARG A 210 -9.48 -12.69 -7.99
C ARG A 210 -10.19 -11.41 -7.55
N PRO A 211 -11.54 -11.35 -7.56
CA PRO A 211 -12.30 -10.18 -7.09
C PRO A 211 -11.85 -9.66 -5.72
N GLU A 212 -11.54 -10.55 -4.79
CA GLU A 212 -11.12 -10.25 -3.41
C GLU A 212 -9.76 -9.52 -3.35
N SER A 213 -8.99 -9.56 -4.44
CA SER A 213 -7.72 -8.84 -4.60
C SER A 213 -7.86 -7.52 -5.38
N VAL A 214 -9.08 -7.13 -5.73
CA VAL A 214 -9.38 -5.89 -6.46
C VAL A 214 -10.13 -4.95 -5.53
N LEU A 215 -9.68 -3.69 -5.48
CA LEU A 215 -10.36 -2.61 -4.75
C LEU A 215 -10.94 -1.62 -5.75
N PHE A 216 -12.23 -1.31 -5.63
CA PHE A 216 -12.88 -0.22 -6.34
C PHE A 216 -13.08 0.99 -5.41
N ILE A 217 -12.68 2.18 -5.85
CA ILE A 217 -12.82 3.43 -5.09
C ILE A 217 -13.68 4.41 -5.87
N ASP A 218 -14.75 4.91 -5.24
CA ASP A 218 -15.75 5.82 -5.83
C ASP A 218 -16.43 6.59 -4.69
N ASP A 219 -16.75 7.86 -4.87
CA ASP A 219 -17.47 8.68 -3.88
C ASP A 219 -18.98 8.37 -3.87
N ASN A 220 -19.50 7.86 -4.98
CA ASN A 220 -20.92 7.64 -5.16
C ASN A 220 -21.33 6.21 -4.75
N LEU A 221 -22.07 6.12 -3.65
CA LEU A 221 -22.59 4.85 -3.11
C LEU A 221 -23.42 4.04 -4.11
N MET A 222 -24.09 4.68 -5.09
CA MET A 222 -24.83 3.97 -6.13
C MET A 222 -23.88 3.19 -7.05
N ASN A 223 -22.79 3.82 -7.49
CA ASN A 223 -21.77 3.16 -8.30
C ASN A 223 -21.10 2.03 -7.52
N ILE A 224 -20.78 2.25 -6.23
CA ILE A 224 -20.24 1.21 -5.33
C ILE A 224 -21.16 -0.02 -5.28
N ASN A 225 -22.46 0.19 -5.06
CA ASN A 225 -23.42 -0.90 -4.96
C ASN A 225 -23.61 -1.63 -6.31
N GLU A 226 -23.60 -0.88 -7.41
CA GLU A 226 -23.64 -1.45 -8.76
C GLU A 226 -22.46 -2.41 -9.00
N VAL A 227 -21.25 -1.99 -8.62
CA VAL A 227 -20.02 -2.79 -8.75
C VAL A 227 -20.05 -4.02 -7.84
N LYS A 228 -20.52 -3.91 -6.59
CA LYS A 228 -20.68 -5.08 -5.69
C LYS A 228 -21.59 -6.15 -6.27
N VAL A 229 -22.69 -5.74 -6.90
CA VAL A 229 -23.64 -6.68 -7.52
C VAL A 229 -23.04 -7.32 -8.77
N ALA A 230 -22.35 -6.54 -9.59
CA ALA A 230 -21.75 -7.02 -10.84
C ALA A 230 -20.53 -7.93 -10.60
N VAL A 231 -19.76 -7.70 -9.54
CA VAL A 231 -18.54 -8.44 -9.21
C VAL A 231 -18.57 -8.92 -7.75
N PRO A 232 -19.23 -10.04 -7.46
CA PRO A 232 -19.26 -10.61 -6.11
C PRO A 232 -17.84 -10.86 -5.59
N GLY A 233 -17.59 -10.48 -4.33
CA GLY A 233 -16.27 -10.63 -3.68
C GLY A 233 -15.31 -9.46 -3.88
N ILE A 234 -15.64 -8.49 -4.73
CA ILE A 234 -14.80 -7.29 -4.90
C ILE A 234 -14.74 -6.45 -3.62
N ARG A 235 -13.56 -5.90 -3.31
CA ARG A 235 -13.43 -4.89 -2.25
C ARG A 235 -13.89 -3.53 -2.79
N VAL A 236 -14.55 -2.75 -1.95
CA VAL A 236 -14.93 -1.37 -2.28
C VAL A 236 -14.53 -0.43 -1.16
N ALA A 237 -14.36 0.85 -1.47
CA ALA A 237 -14.19 1.89 -0.47
C ALA A 237 -14.64 3.26 -1.02
N GLU A 238 -15.03 4.14 -0.11
CA GLU A 238 -15.14 5.58 -0.40
C GLU A 238 -13.74 6.23 -0.35
N PRO A 239 -13.58 7.47 -0.89
CA PRO A 239 -12.28 8.15 -0.99
C PRO A 239 -11.52 8.34 0.33
N ASP A 240 -12.17 8.21 1.50
CA ASP A 240 -11.51 8.30 2.81
C ASP A 240 -10.38 7.27 3.01
N ILE A 241 -10.42 6.13 2.31
CA ILE A 241 -9.34 5.14 2.36
C ILE A 241 -8.00 5.71 1.85
N ILE A 242 -8.05 6.74 1.00
CA ILE A 242 -6.88 7.43 0.46
C ILE A 242 -6.15 8.22 1.54
N LYS A 243 -6.79 8.63 2.65
CA LYS A 243 -6.09 9.42 3.67
C LYS A 243 -5.06 8.60 4.46
N ASN A 244 -5.32 7.29 4.62
CA ASN A 244 -4.53 6.40 5.47
C ASN A 244 -3.98 5.19 4.71
N TRP A 245 -3.82 5.29 3.38
CA TRP A 245 -3.44 4.14 2.55
C TRP A 245 -2.05 3.58 2.90
N GLN A 246 -1.13 4.41 3.39
CA GLN A 246 0.25 4.02 3.71
C GLN A 246 0.34 3.04 4.88
N SER A 247 -0.51 3.23 5.90
CA SER A 247 -0.56 2.40 7.11
C SER A 247 -1.53 1.23 6.98
N ASN A 248 -2.32 1.18 5.91
CA ASN A 248 -3.31 0.13 5.71
C ASN A 248 -2.65 -1.15 5.10
N PRO A 249 -2.69 -2.29 5.82
CA PRO A 249 -2.00 -3.53 5.40
C PRO A 249 -2.40 -4.06 4.02
N ILE A 250 -3.60 -3.75 3.54
CA ILE A 250 -4.08 -4.25 2.25
C ILE A 250 -3.27 -3.68 1.06
N PHE A 251 -2.56 -2.55 1.26
CA PHE A 251 -1.71 -1.90 0.26
C PHE A 251 -0.21 -2.18 0.43
N ALA A 252 0.15 -3.19 1.23
CA ALA A 252 1.56 -3.54 1.47
C ALA A 252 2.29 -3.96 0.18
N GLY A 253 1.66 -4.79 -0.64
CA GLY A 253 2.21 -5.25 -1.93
C GLY A 253 3.57 -5.95 -1.80
N LYS A 254 4.33 -5.97 -2.89
CA LYS A 254 5.72 -6.46 -2.95
C LYS A 254 6.57 -5.49 -3.78
N PRO A 255 7.84 -5.21 -3.43
CA PRO A 255 8.66 -4.30 -4.21
C PRO A 255 8.74 -4.66 -5.71
N ASP A 256 8.41 -3.70 -6.56
CA ASP A 256 8.46 -3.75 -8.03
C ASP A 256 8.94 -2.41 -8.61
N LEU A 257 10.12 -1.94 -8.17
CA LEU A 257 10.72 -0.66 -8.59
C LEU A 257 11.01 -0.55 -10.10
N LYS A 258 10.91 -1.65 -10.84
CA LYS A 258 11.07 -1.69 -12.31
C LYS A 258 9.72 -1.73 -13.04
N HIS A 259 8.62 -1.66 -12.30
CA HIS A 259 7.23 -1.71 -12.75
C HIS A 259 6.97 -2.88 -13.69
N LYS A 260 7.49 -4.06 -13.36
CA LYS A 260 7.32 -5.28 -14.16
C LYS A 260 5.84 -5.61 -14.34
N ARG A 261 5.06 -5.50 -13.26
CA ARG A 261 3.63 -5.83 -13.28
C ARG A 261 2.81 -4.88 -14.14
N LEU A 262 3.05 -3.57 -13.99
CA LEU A 262 2.47 -2.53 -14.84
C LEU A 262 2.74 -2.82 -16.32
N LYS A 263 4.00 -3.07 -16.69
CA LYS A 263 4.41 -3.38 -18.06
C LYS A 263 3.75 -4.66 -18.59
N SER A 264 3.69 -5.72 -17.78
CA SER A 264 3.02 -6.97 -18.16
C SER A 264 1.54 -6.76 -18.47
N TYR A 265 0.82 -6.00 -17.65
CA TYR A 265 -0.60 -5.72 -17.88
C TYR A 265 -0.84 -4.78 -19.06
N ARG A 266 0.05 -3.82 -19.34
CA ARG A 266 -0.03 -3.01 -20.57
C ARG A 266 0.12 -3.85 -21.83
N ILE A 267 1.01 -4.85 -21.82
CA ILE A 267 1.13 -5.81 -22.93
C ILE A 267 -0.15 -6.65 -23.05
N LEU A 268 -0.75 -7.06 -21.92
CA LEU A 268 -2.01 -7.80 -21.92
C LEU A 268 -3.16 -6.98 -22.51
N GLU A 269 -3.29 -5.72 -22.09
CA GLU A 269 -4.29 -4.77 -22.59
C GLU A 269 -4.15 -4.56 -24.10
N ALA A 270 -2.94 -4.29 -24.60
CA ALA A 270 -2.69 -4.13 -26.04
C ALA A 270 -3.13 -5.38 -26.83
N LYS A 271 -2.76 -6.58 -26.37
CA LYS A 271 -3.15 -7.84 -27.01
C LYS A 271 -4.67 -8.07 -27.02
N GLN A 272 -5.39 -7.54 -26.03
CA GLN A 272 -6.84 -7.67 -25.96
C GLN A 272 -7.52 -6.68 -26.91
N ASN A 273 -7.03 -5.44 -26.98
CA ASN A 273 -7.52 -4.44 -27.92
C ASN A 273 -7.33 -4.92 -29.38
N ASP A 274 -6.15 -5.45 -29.72
CA ASP A 274 -5.87 -6.00 -31.06
C ASP A 274 -6.85 -7.14 -31.42
N LYS A 275 -7.20 -8.00 -30.46
CA LYS A 275 -8.15 -9.10 -30.67
C LYS A 275 -9.58 -8.61 -30.84
N GLU A 276 -9.98 -7.58 -30.11
CA GLU A 276 -11.31 -6.97 -30.23
C GLU A 276 -11.47 -6.26 -31.57
N GLU A 277 -10.43 -5.57 -32.05
CA GLU A 277 -10.43 -4.97 -33.39
C GLU A 277 -10.54 -6.03 -34.48
N VAL A 278 -9.72 -7.09 -34.42
CA VAL A 278 -9.76 -8.19 -35.41
C VAL A 278 -11.06 -9.01 -35.31
N GLY A 279 -11.57 -9.25 -34.11
CA GLY A 279 -12.83 -9.96 -33.88
C GLY A 279 -14.04 -9.17 -34.35
N GLY A 280 -14.06 -7.86 -34.11
CA GLY A 280 -15.08 -6.94 -34.61
C GLY A 280 -15.11 -6.86 -36.14
N ASP A 281 -13.94 -6.84 -36.77
CA ASP A 281 -13.82 -6.86 -38.24
C ASP A 281 -14.35 -8.18 -38.82
N ASN A 282 -14.01 -9.31 -38.20
CA ASN A 282 -14.53 -10.63 -38.60
C ASN A 282 -16.06 -10.76 -38.40
N GLU A 283 -16.62 -10.28 -37.30
CA GLU A 283 -18.08 -10.31 -37.08
C GLU A 283 -18.83 -9.39 -38.04
N GLN A 284 -18.27 -8.20 -38.34
CA GLN A 284 -18.83 -7.29 -39.33
C GLN A 284 -18.78 -7.89 -40.74
N PHE A 285 -17.68 -8.56 -41.09
CA PHE A 285 -17.55 -9.30 -42.35
C PHE A 285 -18.57 -10.44 -42.45
N LEU A 286 -18.73 -11.25 -41.39
CA LEU A 286 -19.70 -12.34 -41.37
C LEU A 286 -21.15 -11.83 -41.47
N ARG A 287 -21.49 -10.71 -40.82
CA ARG A 287 -22.81 -10.06 -40.98
C ARG A 287 -23.02 -9.55 -42.41
N ALA A 288 -22.04 -8.89 -43.01
CA ALA A 288 -22.13 -8.41 -44.39
C ALA A 288 -22.29 -9.56 -45.41
N CYS A 289 -21.65 -10.72 -45.17
CA CYS A 289 -21.85 -11.91 -46.01
C CYS A 289 -23.27 -12.50 -45.88
N LEU A 290 -23.89 -12.43 -44.70
CA LEU A 290 -25.25 -12.92 -44.46
C LEU A 290 -26.32 -11.97 -45.02
N GLU A 291 -26.07 -10.66 -45.01
CA GLU A 291 -27.00 -9.66 -45.57
C GLU A 291 -26.93 -9.54 -47.09
N SER A 292 -25.83 -9.97 -47.72
CA SER A 292 -25.66 -9.95 -49.19
C SER A 292 -26.24 -11.16 -49.93
N HIS A 293 -26.83 -12.12 -49.20
CA HIS A 293 -27.48 -13.33 -49.74
C HIS A 293 -28.99 -13.41 -49.41
N GLY A 294 -29.61 -12.29 -49.02
CA GLY A 294 -31.05 -12.15 -48.76
C GLY A 294 -31.80 -11.49 -49.91
#